data_AF-A0A2V5PXE8-F1
#
_entry.id   AF-A0A2V5PXE8-F1
#
_cell.length_a   1.000
_cell.length_b   1.000
_cell.length_c   1.000
_cell.angle_alpha   90.00
_cell.angle_beta   90.00
_cell.angle_gamma   90.00
#
_symmetry.space_group_name_H-M   'P 1'
#
loop_
_entity.id
_entity.type
_entity.pdbx_description
1 polymer ?
#
loop_
_entity_poly.entity_id
_entity_poly.type
_entity_poly.pdbx_seq_one_letter_code
_entity_poly.pdbx_strand_id
1 'polypeptide(L)'
;MNSKLLFSILTAFVFASAPLSRAADDTVLLNTLGYTTGQSVLLTHMAVGTLADAFVAKTYKSGEATNFVDTYINITAGMKEQMNKLLEAEVLSKNDTQFINSTIEVLDLVLKESRALKAFVSSGDDADAQAYDKARKKALKEIKTLLGMKD
;
A
#
# COMPACT_ATOMS: atom_id res chain seq x y z
N MET A 1 -35.21 -46.84 30.19
CA MET A 1 -34.53 -45.60 29.77
C MET A 1 -33.72 -45.94 28.52
N ASN A 2 -34.16 -45.45 27.35
CA ASN A 2 -33.79 -46.02 26.05
C ASN A 2 -32.37 -45.63 25.64
N SER A 3 -31.52 -46.64 25.42
CA SER A 3 -30.11 -46.56 24.95
C SER A 3 -29.90 -45.65 23.72
N LYS A 4 -30.94 -45.41 22.93
CA LYS A 4 -30.91 -44.53 21.75
C LYS A 4 -30.73 -43.03 22.07
N LEU A 5 -31.02 -42.58 23.29
CA LEU A 5 -30.87 -41.16 23.68
C LEU A 5 -29.45 -40.81 24.14
N LEU A 6 -28.66 -41.78 24.60
CA LEU A 6 -27.26 -41.56 25.00
C LEU A 6 -26.32 -41.43 23.79
N PHE A 7 -26.67 -42.07 22.66
CA PHE A 7 -25.88 -41.99 21.42
C PHE A 7 -26.06 -40.68 20.64
N SER A 8 -27.16 -39.96 20.84
CA SER A 8 -27.42 -38.68 20.16
C SER A 8 -26.74 -37.47 20.81
N ILE A 9 -26.32 -37.59 22.08
CA ILE A 9 -25.65 -36.50 22.80
C ILE A 9 -24.13 -36.51 22.51
N LEU A 10 -23.56 -37.69 22.23
CA LEU A 10 -22.12 -37.82 21.97
C LEU A 10 -21.71 -37.36 20.56
N THR A 11 -22.60 -37.43 19.56
CA THR A 11 -22.33 -36.99 18.18
C THR A 11 -22.45 -35.49 17.97
N ALA A 12 -23.14 -34.76 18.86
CA ALA A 12 -23.26 -33.30 18.77
C ALA A 12 -22.02 -32.56 19.31
N PHE A 13 -21.18 -33.21 20.12
CA PHE A 13 -20.01 -32.56 20.74
C PHE A 13 -18.72 -32.65 19.91
N VAL A 14 -18.67 -33.55 18.91
CA VAL A 14 -17.47 -33.76 18.09
C VAL A 14 -17.34 -32.75 16.94
N PHE A 15 -18.39 -32.00 16.60
CA PHE A 15 -18.34 -30.97 15.55
C PHE A 15 -18.03 -29.55 16.04
N ALA A 16 -17.84 -29.34 17.35
CA ALA A 16 -17.56 -28.02 17.92
C ALA A 16 -16.06 -27.73 18.14
N SER A 17 -15.16 -28.64 17.76
CA SER A 17 -13.71 -28.43 17.81
C SER A 17 -13.14 -27.99 16.45
N ALA A 18 -13.86 -27.11 15.73
CA ALA A 18 -13.23 -26.32 14.68
C ALA A 18 -12.34 -25.27 15.37
N PRO A 19 -11.07 -25.12 14.99
CA PRO A 19 -10.13 -24.34 15.76
C PRO A 19 -10.47 -22.85 15.66
N LEU A 20 -10.83 -22.24 16.79
CA LEU A 20 -10.79 -20.79 17.01
C LEU A 20 -9.40 -20.17 16.75
N SER A 21 -8.38 -20.98 16.45
CA SER A 21 -7.01 -20.57 16.15
C SER A 21 -6.81 -19.91 14.79
N ARG A 22 -7.75 -20.04 13.84
CA ARG A 22 -7.58 -19.48 12.48
C ARG A 22 -7.62 -17.94 12.47
N ALA A 23 -8.47 -17.33 13.29
CA ALA A 23 -8.64 -15.87 13.33
C ALA A 23 -7.42 -15.12 13.89
N ALA A 24 -6.68 -15.75 14.82
CA ALA A 24 -5.46 -15.17 15.38
C ALA A 24 -4.30 -15.16 14.35
N ASP A 25 -4.22 -16.21 13.52
CA ASP A 25 -3.21 -16.35 12.47
C ASP A 25 -3.44 -15.35 11.32
N ASP A 26 -4.71 -15.19 10.90
CA ASP A 26 -5.11 -14.23 9.87
C ASP A 26 -4.79 -12.77 10.26
N THR A 27 -4.87 -12.43 11.56
CA THR A 27 -4.57 -11.07 12.07
C THR A 27 -3.08 -10.75 11.99
N VAL A 28 -2.20 -11.70 12.36
CA VAL A 28 -0.74 -11.50 12.29
C VAL A 28 -0.30 -11.41 10.83
N LEU A 29 -0.86 -12.25 9.96
CA LEU A 29 -0.62 -12.23 8.53
C LEU A 29 -1.00 -10.87 7.92
N LEU A 30 -2.24 -10.40 8.14
CA LEU A 30 -2.72 -9.13 7.59
C LEU A 30 -1.94 -7.94 8.12
N ASN A 31 -1.61 -7.90 9.42
CA ASN A 31 -0.78 -6.83 9.98
C ASN A 31 0.63 -6.81 9.37
N THR A 32 1.23 -7.99 9.17
CA THR A 32 2.56 -8.11 8.55
C THR A 32 2.54 -7.65 7.09
N LEU A 33 1.52 -8.04 6.33
CA LEU A 33 1.32 -7.60 4.96
C LEU A 33 1.03 -6.09 4.88
N GLY A 34 0.24 -5.56 5.81
CA GLY A 34 -0.06 -4.13 5.92
C GLY A 34 1.21 -3.31 6.21
N TYR A 35 2.04 -3.74 7.16
CA TYR A 35 3.30 -3.07 7.46
C TYR A 35 4.28 -3.10 6.27
N THR A 36 4.41 -4.27 5.62
CA THR A 36 5.27 -4.43 4.43
C THR A 36 4.78 -3.57 3.26
N THR A 37 3.45 -3.47 3.10
CA THR A 37 2.81 -2.58 2.12
C THR A 37 3.15 -1.12 2.40
N GLY A 38 2.94 -0.65 3.63
CA GLY A 38 3.27 0.72 4.02
C GLY A 38 4.77 1.04 3.86
N GLN A 39 5.65 0.09 4.21
CA GLN A 39 7.10 0.22 3.96
C GLN A 39 7.41 0.37 2.47
N SER A 40 6.80 -0.45 1.61
CA SER A 40 6.98 -0.38 0.15
C SER A 40 6.59 0.98 -0.41
N VAL A 41 5.47 1.54 0.06
CA VAL A 41 5.01 2.88 -0.32
C VAL A 41 6.02 3.96 0.12
N LEU A 42 6.52 3.89 1.36
CA LEU A 42 7.54 4.83 1.85
C LEU A 42 8.83 4.73 1.05
N LEU A 43 9.31 3.52 0.77
CA LEU A 43 10.54 3.32 -0.01
C LEU A 43 10.38 3.84 -1.44
N THR A 44 9.21 3.65 -2.04
CA THR A 44 8.91 4.19 -3.39
C THR A 44 8.94 5.72 -3.39
N HIS A 45 8.29 6.36 -2.40
CA HIS A 45 8.36 7.81 -2.21
C HIS A 45 9.81 8.30 -2.05
N MET A 46 10.60 7.63 -1.21
CA MET A 46 12.02 7.97 -1.00
C MET A 46 12.86 7.79 -2.27
N ALA A 47 12.58 6.75 -3.07
CA ALA A 47 13.25 6.51 -4.33
C ALA A 47 12.93 7.61 -5.36
N VAL A 48 11.67 8.05 -5.45
CA VAL A 48 11.26 9.19 -6.28
C VAL A 48 11.99 10.47 -5.83
N GLY A 49 12.07 10.71 -4.52
CA GLY A 49 12.87 11.78 -3.92
C GLY A 49 14.35 11.76 -4.34
N THR A 50 14.97 10.61 -4.16
CA THR A 50 16.39 10.40 -4.49
C THR A 50 16.66 10.58 -5.98
N LEU A 51 15.73 10.14 -6.83
CA LEU A 51 15.82 10.34 -8.28
C LEU A 51 15.76 11.83 -8.65
N ALA A 52 14.88 12.60 -8.02
CA ALA A 52 14.81 14.04 -8.23
C ALA A 52 16.13 14.73 -7.87
N ASP A 53 16.70 14.38 -6.71
CA ASP A 53 17.98 14.93 -6.26
C ASP A 53 19.12 14.57 -7.23
N ALA A 54 19.16 13.32 -7.70
CA ALA A 54 20.15 12.86 -8.69
C ALA A 54 19.99 13.54 -10.06
N PHE A 55 18.76 13.82 -10.50
CA PHE A 55 18.49 14.55 -11.73
C PHE A 55 18.98 16.01 -11.63
N VAL A 56 18.65 16.71 -10.53
CA VAL A 56 19.11 18.10 -10.29
C VAL A 56 20.63 18.17 -10.18
N ALA A 57 21.26 17.18 -9.55
CA ALA A 57 22.72 17.03 -9.49
C ALA A 57 23.37 16.68 -10.84
N LYS A 58 22.59 16.48 -11.91
CA LYS A 58 23.02 16.08 -13.25
C LYS A 58 23.72 14.72 -13.28
N THR A 59 23.46 13.87 -12.29
CA THR A 59 23.94 12.48 -12.23
C THR A 59 23.24 11.63 -13.29
N TYR A 60 21.94 11.85 -13.50
CA TYR A 60 21.17 11.20 -14.56
C TYR A 60 20.74 12.19 -15.63
N LYS A 61 20.80 11.75 -16.89
CA LYS A 61 20.20 12.50 -18.00
C LYS A 61 18.68 12.35 -17.96
N SER A 62 17.97 13.28 -18.59
CA SER A 62 16.50 13.27 -18.65
C SER A 62 15.92 11.94 -19.13
N GLY A 63 16.51 11.29 -20.15
CA GLY A 63 16.06 9.98 -20.63
C GLY A 63 16.22 8.85 -19.61
N GLU A 64 17.32 8.82 -18.86
CA GLU A 64 17.55 7.83 -17.79
C GLU A 64 16.59 8.06 -16.62
N ALA A 65 16.46 9.31 -16.19
CA ALA A 65 15.53 9.70 -15.14
C ALA A 65 14.08 9.40 -15.52
N THR A 66 13.71 9.60 -16.78
CA THR A 66 12.37 9.26 -17.31
C THR A 66 12.09 7.76 -17.20
N ASN A 67 13.06 6.91 -17.55
CA ASN A 67 12.90 5.46 -17.43
C ASN A 67 12.71 5.01 -15.97
N PHE A 68 13.45 5.60 -15.04
CA PHE A 68 13.30 5.28 -13.61
C PHE A 68 11.94 5.74 -13.06
N VAL A 69 11.53 6.98 -13.33
CA VAL A 69 10.24 7.48 -12.83
C VAL A 69 9.07 6.71 -13.44
N ASP A 70 9.15 6.29 -14.71
CA ASP A 70 8.13 5.43 -15.32
C ASP A 70 8.05 4.05 -14.65
N THR A 71 9.19 3.49 -14.22
CA THR A 71 9.20 2.26 -13.43
C THR A 71 8.46 2.43 -12.11
N TYR A 72 8.69 3.54 -11.40
CA TYR A 72 7.98 3.84 -10.15
C TYR A 72 6.48 4.06 -10.37
N ILE A 73 6.10 4.77 -11.44
CA ILE A 73 4.69 4.95 -11.81
C ILE A 73 4.01 3.60 -12.05
N ASN A 74 4.64 2.73 -12.84
CA ASN A 74 4.06 1.44 -13.23
C ASN A 74 3.89 0.50 -12.03
N ILE A 75 4.90 0.40 -11.16
CA ILE A 75 4.83 -0.44 -9.96
C ILE A 75 3.77 0.09 -8.99
N THR A 76 3.73 1.41 -8.76
CA THR A 76 2.73 2.04 -7.88
C THR A 76 1.31 1.86 -8.42
N ALA A 77 1.12 2.02 -9.74
CA ALA A 77 -0.17 1.80 -10.39
C ALA A 77 -0.61 0.33 -10.30
N GLY A 78 0.30 -0.62 -10.54
CA GLY A 78 0.03 -2.04 -10.39
C GLY A 78 -0.35 -2.41 -8.96
N MET A 79 0.34 -1.87 -7.96
CA MET A 79 -0.02 -2.07 -6.54
C MET A 79 -1.43 -1.53 -6.26
N LYS A 80 -1.73 -0.31 -6.72
CA LYS A 80 -3.06 0.30 -6.56
C LYS A 80 -4.15 -0.57 -7.20
N GLU A 81 -3.91 -1.10 -8.39
CA GLU A 81 -4.87 -1.99 -9.08
C GLU A 81 -5.16 -3.24 -8.26
N GLN A 82 -4.13 -3.88 -7.69
CA GLN A 82 -4.31 -5.07 -6.84
C GLN A 82 -5.09 -4.75 -5.56
N MET A 83 -4.86 -3.58 -4.97
CA MET A 83 -5.63 -3.14 -3.79
C MET A 83 -7.11 -2.90 -4.12
N ASN A 84 -7.44 -2.35 -5.29
CA ASN A 84 -8.83 -2.20 -5.71
C ASN A 84 -9.49 -3.56 -5.95
N LYS A 85 -8.79 -4.51 -6.60
CA LYS A 85 -9.28 -5.89 -6.76
C LYS A 85 -9.56 -6.57 -5.41
N LEU A 86 -8.73 -6.30 -4.39
CA LEU A 86 -8.94 -6.82 -3.05
C LEU A 86 -10.21 -6.23 -2.40
N LEU A 87 -10.50 -4.95 -2.61
CA LEU A 87 -11.76 -4.33 -2.16
C LEU A 87 -12.98 -4.91 -2.87
N GLU A 88 -12.91 -5.09 -4.19
CA GLU A 88 -13.99 -5.64 -5.02
C GLU A 88 -14.33 -7.10 -4.67
N ALA A 89 -13.39 -7.84 -4.07
CA ALA A 89 -13.63 -9.21 -3.62
C ALA A 89 -14.55 -9.29 -2.39
N GLU A 90 -14.76 -8.18 -1.67
CA GLU A 90 -15.65 -8.10 -0.48
C GLU A 90 -15.33 -9.15 0.62
N VAL A 91 -14.09 -9.61 0.68
CA VAL A 91 -13.62 -10.64 1.64
C VAL A 91 -13.05 -10.05 2.94
N LEU A 92 -12.94 -8.73 3.02
CA LEU A 92 -12.27 -8.03 4.11
C LEU A 92 -13.21 -7.63 5.23
N SER A 93 -12.70 -7.56 6.46
CA SER A 93 -13.41 -6.92 7.56
C SER A 93 -13.55 -5.42 7.29
N LYS A 94 -14.45 -4.74 8.01
CA LYS A 94 -14.61 -3.28 7.91
C LYS A 94 -13.30 -2.52 8.18
N ASN A 95 -12.54 -2.97 9.17
CA ASN A 95 -11.28 -2.33 9.55
C ASN A 95 -10.21 -2.51 8.48
N ASP A 96 -10.09 -3.72 7.93
CA ASP A 96 -9.14 -4.01 6.84
C ASP A 96 -9.51 -3.24 5.57
N THR A 97 -10.80 -3.18 5.23
CA THR A 97 -11.32 -2.35 4.14
C THR A 97 -10.93 -0.88 4.30
N GLN A 98 -11.01 -0.33 5.52
CA GLN A 98 -10.59 1.03 5.77
C GLN A 98 -9.08 1.22 5.54
N PHE A 99 -8.24 0.29 6.02
CA PHE A 99 -6.80 0.34 5.80
C PHE A 99 -6.43 0.28 4.30
N ILE A 100 -7.08 -0.60 3.54
CA ILE A 100 -6.85 -0.70 2.08
C ILE A 100 -7.27 0.58 1.37
N ASN A 101 -8.41 1.19 1.73
CA ASN A 101 -8.82 2.48 1.18
C ASN A 101 -7.78 3.58 1.47
N SER A 102 -7.33 3.71 2.72
CA SER A 102 -6.27 4.68 3.07
C SER A 102 -4.97 4.41 2.31
N THR A 103 -4.62 3.15 2.09
CA THR A 103 -3.45 2.78 1.28
C THR A 103 -3.61 3.23 -0.18
N ILE A 104 -4.79 3.03 -0.78
CA ILE A 104 -5.10 3.46 -2.15
C ILE A 104 -4.99 4.98 -2.28
N GLU A 105 -5.51 5.75 -1.32
CA GLU A 105 -5.40 7.20 -1.30
C GLU A 105 -3.94 7.66 -1.27
N VAL A 106 -3.09 7.01 -0.48
CA VAL A 106 -1.66 7.30 -0.44
C VAL A 106 -0.96 6.92 -1.75
N LEU A 107 -1.29 5.77 -2.34
CA LEU A 107 -0.77 5.36 -3.65
C LEU A 107 -1.11 6.39 -4.74
N ASP A 108 -2.29 7.00 -4.69
CA ASP A 108 -2.66 8.08 -5.61
C ASP A 108 -1.79 9.34 -5.43
N LEU A 109 -1.41 9.64 -4.19
CA LEU A 109 -0.48 10.75 -3.91
C LEU A 109 0.93 10.44 -4.42
N VAL A 110 1.43 9.22 -4.24
CA VAL A 110 2.74 8.80 -4.76
C VAL A 110 2.74 8.78 -6.29
N LEU A 111 1.65 8.35 -6.94
CA LEU A 111 1.49 8.45 -8.39
C LEU A 111 1.51 9.90 -8.86
N LYS A 112 0.83 10.79 -8.13
CA LYS A 112 0.83 12.23 -8.44
C LYS A 112 2.24 12.83 -8.30
N GLU A 113 2.95 12.50 -7.23
CA GLU A 113 4.35 12.89 -7.03
C GLU A 113 5.24 12.41 -8.18
N SER A 114 5.15 11.13 -8.54
CA SER A 114 5.97 10.53 -9.58
C SER A 114 5.69 11.15 -10.96
N ARG A 115 4.41 11.41 -11.28
CA ARG A 115 4.03 12.10 -12.52
C ARG A 115 4.50 13.55 -12.55
N ALA A 116 4.46 14.24 -11.42
CA ALA A 116 5.00 15.60 -11.32
C ALA A 116 6.53 15.61 -11.49
N LEU A 117 7.25 14.64 -10.92
CA LEU A 117 8.67 14.47 -11.18
C LEU A 117 8.95 14.20 -12.67
N LYS A 118 8.16 13.33 -13.31
CA LYS A 118 8.30 13.07 -14.75
C LYS A 118 8.13 14.34 -15.58
N ALA A 119 7.15 15.18 -15.24
CA ALA A 119 6.96 16.47 -15.89
C ALA A 119 8.20 17.36 -15.72
N PHE A 120 8.69 17.51 -14.49
CA PHE A 120 9.88 18.28 -14.19
C PHE A 120 11.15 17.75 -14.89
N VAL A 121 11.35 16.44 -14.95
CA VAL A 121 12.46 15.81 -15.68
C VAL A 121 12.39 16.09 -17.18
N SER A 122 11.18 16.25 -17.71
CA SER A 122 10.93 16.47 -19.15
C SER A 122 11.08 17.95 -19.53
N SER A 123 10.57 18.87 -18.72
CA SER A 123 10.60 20.31 -18.99
C SER A 123 11.88 20.98 -18.48
N GLY A 124 12.35 20.57 -17.29
CA GLY A 124 13.38 21.28 -16.54
C GLY A 124 12.90 22.58 -15.88
N ASP A 125 11.59 22.86 -15.91
CA ASP A 125 11.03 24.15 -15.50
C ASP A 125 10.78 24.24 -13.99
N ASP A 126 11.00 25.42 -13.41
CA ASP A 126 10.79 25.70 -11.99
C ASP A 126 9.33 25.48 -11.54
N ALA A 127 8.36 25.73 -12.44
CA ALA A 127 6.95 25.51 -12.14
C ALA A 127 6.64 24.02 -11.89
N ASP A 128 7.23 23.14 -12.70
CA ASP A 128 7.08 21.69 -12.52
C ASP A 128 7.86 21.19 -11.30
N ALA A 129 9.03 21.79 -11.01
CA ALA A 129 9.78 21.51 -9.78
C ALA A 129 8.94 21.83 -8.52
N GLN A 130 8.25 22.98 -8.52
CA GLN A 130 7.36 23.37 -7.43
C GLN A 130 6.13 22.45 -7.32
N ALA A 131 5.55 22.04 -8.46
CA ALA A 131 4.45 21.09 -8.48
C ALA A 131 4.85 19.74 -7.90
N TYR A 132 6.06 19.26 -8.25
CA TYR A 132 6.67 18.07 -7.68
C TYR A 132 6.89 18.20 -6.17
N ASP A 133 7.54 19.26 -5.69
CA ASP A 133 7.80 19.47 -4.26
C ASP A 133 6.50 19.50 -3.42
N LYS A 134 5.47 20.17 -3.93
CA LYS A 134 4.14 20.20 -3.30
C LYS A 134 3.51 18.80 -3.23
N ALA A 135 3.62 18.02 -4.30
CA ALA A 135 3.11 16.66 -4.34
C ALA A 135 3.89 15.74 -3.37
N ARG A 136 5.23 15.81 -3.38
CA ARG A 136 6.14 15.07 -2.49
C ARG A 136 5.81 15.32 -1.03
N LYS A 137 5.70 16.60 -0.62
CA LYS A 137 5.37 16.96 0.78
C LYS A 137 4.01 16.42 1.20
N LYS A 138 3.01 16.49 0.32
CA LYS A 138 1.68 15.95 0.59
C LYS A 138 1.73 14.42 0.73
N ALA A 139 2.41 13.73 -0.19
CA ALA A 139 2.55 12.27 -0.14
C ALA A 139 3.24 11.84 1.16
N LEU A 140 4.37 12.45 1.52
CA LEU A 140 5.12 12.11 2.73
C LEU A 140 4.26 12.23 3.99
N LYS A 141 3.47 13.31 4.10
CA LYS A 141 2.58 13.52 5.24
C LYS A 141 1.59 12.35 5.39
N GLU A 142 0.90 11.99 4.32
CA GLU A 142 -0.10 10.91 4.40
C GLU A 142 0.54 9.52 4.53
N ILE A 143 1.75 9.30 3.99
CA ILE A 143 2.54 8.09 4.25
C ILE A 143 2.87 7.95 5.74
N LYS A 144 3.32 9.04 6.37
CA LYS A 144 3.60 9.05 7.81
C LYS A 144 2.35 8.73 8.62
N THR A 145 1.21 9.33 8.27
CA THR A 145 -0.09 9.03 8.89
C THR A 145 -0.44 7.55 8.75
N LEU A 146 -0.35 6.99 7.54
CA LEU A 146 -0.64 5.58 7.26
C LEU A 146 0.25 4.63 8.09
N LEU A 147 1.51 4.99 8.28
CA LEU A 147 2.49 4.20 9.03
C LEU A 147 2.50 4.47 10.54
N GLY A 148 1.69 5.41 11.05
CA GLY A 148 1.72 5.83 12.45
C GLY A 148 3.04 6.48 12.87
N MET A 149 3.76 7.08 11.92
CA MET A 149 5.01 7.80 12.18
C MET A 149 4.72 9.22 12.70
N LYS A 150 5.61 9.76 13.52
CA LYS A 150 5.54 11.15 13.97
C LYS A 150 6.03 12.09 12.85
N ASP A 151 5.47 13.30 12.82
CA ASP A 151 5.93 14.37 11.93
C ASP A 151 7.37 14.81 12.24
#